data_AF-A0A529W1H4-F1
#
_entry.id   AF-A0A529W1H4-F1
#
_cell.length_a   1.000
_cell.length_b   1.000
_cell.length_c   1.000
_cell.angle_alpha   90.00
_cell.angle_beta   90.00
_cell.angle_gamma   90.00
#
_symmetry.space_group_name_H-M   'P 1'
#
loop_
_entity.id
_entity.type
_entity.pdbx_description
1 polymer ?
#
loop_
_entity_poly.entity_id
_entity_poly.type
_entity_poly.pdbx_seq_one_letter_code
_entity_poly.pdbx_strand_id
1 'polypeptide(L)' 'AITRSDFLIINKSDLAPYVNVNLDVMESDAGRMRGKRPFGFTDLSRGKGLQEVIDFIVEQGGLQSARPAA' A
#
# COMPACT_ATOMS: atom_id res chain seq x y z
N ALA A 1 -13.34 -4.57 4.69
CA ALA A 1 -12.02 -4.72 4.05
C ALA A 1 -10.92 -4.12 4.93
N ILE A 2 -11.05 -2.85 5.34
CA ILE A 2 -10.02 -2.06 6.04
C ILE A 2 -9.42 -2.74 7.27
N THR A 3 -10.18 -3.45 8.10
CA THR A 3 -9.66 -4.05 9.34
C THR A 3 -9.23 -5.52 9.18
N ARG A 4 -9.61 -6.19 8.09
CA ARG A 4 -9.47 -7.65 7.94
C ARG A 4 -8.42 -8.08 6.92
N SER A 5 -8.07 -7.24 5.95
CA SER A 5 -7.08 -7.59 4.93
C SER A 5 -5.68 -7.69 5.53
N ASP A 6 -4.90 -8.65 5.06
CA ASP A 6 -3.50 -8.83 5.47
C ASP A 6 -2.64 -7.63 5.05
N PHE A 7 -2.92 -7.06 3.87
CA PHE A 7 -2.37 -5.79 3.41
C PHE A 7 -3.49 -4.92 2.85
N LEU A 8 -3.44 -3.61 3.13
CA LEU A 8 -4.38 -2.63 2.56
C LEU A 8 -3.62 -1.69 1.62
N ILE A 9 -4.07 -1.64 0.36
CA ILE A 9 -3.58 -0.68 -0.63
C ILE A 9 -4.54 0.51 -0.67
N ILE A 10 -4.01 1.71 -0.44
CA ILE A 10 -4.71 2.97 -0.65
C ILE A 10 -4.19 3.57 -1.97
N ASN A 11 -4.87 3.22 -3.07
CA ASN A 11 -4.44 3.61 -4.42
C ASN A 11 -4.96 5.00 -4.83
N LYS A 12 -4.30 5.58 -5.83
CA LYS A 12 -4.58 6.92 -6.38
C LYS A 12 -4.33 8.05 -5.39
N SER A 13 -3.29 7.90 -4.56
CA SER A 13 -2.86 8.93 -3.60
C SER A 13 -2.52 10.26 -4.26
N ASP A 14 -2.20 10.26 -5.55
CA ASP A 14 -1.96 11.44 -6.36
C ASP A 14 -3.20 12.32 -6.61
N LEU A 15 -4.41 11.76 -6.44
CA LEU A 15 -5.64 12.52 -6.58
C LEU A 15 -5.95 13.41 -5.38
N ALA A 16 -5.27 13.21 -4.23
CA ALA A 16 -5.55 13.91 -2.98
C ALA A 16 -5.70 15.44 -3.11
N PRO A 17 -4.85 16.16 -3.88
CA PRO A 17 -4.98 17.61 -4.07
C PRO A 17 -6.27 18.04 -4.79
N TYR A 18 -6.91 17.13 -5.53
CA TYR A 18 -8.07 17.42 -6.38
C TYR A 18 -9.39 16.95 -5.78
N VAL A 19 -9.36 16.07 -4.76
CA VAL A 19 -10.56 15.46 -4.17
C VAL A 19 -10.80 15.88 -2.71
N ASN A 20 -10.11 16.92 -2.24
CA ASN A 20 -10.22 17.43 -0.87
C ASN A 20 -9.97 16.34 0.20
N VAL A 21 -8.93 15.54 -0.01
CA VAL A 21 -8.52 14.45 0.90
C VAL A 21 -7.18 14.78 1.54
N ASN A 22 -7.08 14.55 2.85
CA ASN A 22 -5.84 14.69 3.60
C ASN A 22 -5.22 13.30 3.83
N LEU A 23 -4.03 13.08 3.25
CA LEU A 23 -3.33 11.79 3.35
C LEU A 23 -2.82 11.49 4.76
N ASP A 24 -2.41 12.50 5.52
CA ASP A 24 -1.90 12.34 6.89
C ASP A 24 -3.02 11.84 7.84
N VAL A 25 -4.23 12.37 7.66
CA VAL A 25 -5.41 11.91 8.40
C VAL A 25 -5.74 10.47 8.04
N MET A 26 -5.70 10.13 6.75
CA MET A 26 -5.93 8.75 6.30
C MET A 26 -4.87 7.79 6.83
N GLU A 27 -3.61 8.20 6.88
CA GLU A 27 -2.50 7.39 7.42
C GLU A 27 -2.71 7.10 8.90
N SER A 28 -3.00 8.14 9.69
CA SER A 28 -3.30 8.02 11.13
C SER A 28 -4.49 7.10 11.38
N ASP A 29 -5.58 7.27 10.62
CA ASP A 29 -6.78 6.44 10.77
C ASP A 29 -6.54 4.99 10.35
N ALA A 30 -5.82 4.76 9.25
CA ALA A 30 -5.45 3.42 8.81
C ALA A 30 -4.58 2.73 9.86
N GLY A 31 -3.56 3.40 10.40
CA GLY A 31 -2.72 2.89 11.48
C GLY A 31 -3.52 2.53 12.73
N ARG A 32 -4.43 3.41 13.17
CA ARG A 32 -5.30 3.17 14.33
C ARG A 32 -6.22 1.98 14.13
N MET A 33 -6.86 1.88 12.96
CA MET A 33 -7.85 0.82 12.68
C MET A 33 -7.19 -0.53 12.40
N ARG A 34 -5.94 -0.55 11.91
CA ARG A 34 -5.23 -1.78 11.51
C ARG A 34 -4.24 -2.28 12.55
N GLY A 35 -3.86 -1.45 13.53
CA GLY A 35 -2.88 -1.82 14.55
C GLY A 35 -1.54 -2.15 13.88
N LYS A 36 -1.11 -3.42 13.96
CA LYS A 36 0.14 -3.90 13.35
C LYS A 36 0.00 -4.36 11.89
N ARG A 37 -1.22 -4.41 11.34
CA ARG A 37 -1.42 -4.92 9.98
C ARG A 37 -0.95 -3.90 8.95
N PRO A 38 -0.07 -4.28 8.00
CA PRO A 38 0.55 -3.35 7.08
C PRO A 38 -0.46 -2.72 6.11
N PHE A 39 -0.16 -1.52 5.65
CA PHE A 39 -0.87 -0.83 4.59
C PHE A 39 0.10 0.10 3.86
N GLY A 40 -0.22 0.47 2.62
CA GLY A 40 0.62 1.35 1.82
C GLY A 40 -0.21 2.24 0.90
N PHE A 41 0.28 3.47 0.69
CA PHE A 41 -0.26 4.38 -0.32
C PHE A 41 0.40 4.10 -1.67
N THR A 42 -0.41 4.05 -2.72
CA THR A 42 0.10 3.82 -4.07
C THR A 42 -0.40 4.88 -5.04
N ASP A 43 0.43 5.10 -6.05
CA ASP A 43 0.02 5.65 -7.32
C ASP A 43 0.58 4.71 -8.39
N LEU A 44 -0.24 3.70 -8.68
CA LEU A 44 0.14 2.63 -9.61
C LEU A 44 0.35 3.15 -11.03
N SER A 45 -0.23 4.29 -11.40
CA SER A 45 -0.03 4.89 -12.73
C SER A 45 1.40 5.41 -12.92
N ARG A 46 2.04 5.86 -11.83
CA ARG A 46 3.42 6.33 -11.80
C ARG A 46 4.39 5.34 -11.15
N GLY A 47 3.91 4.15 -10.77
CA GLY A 47 4.69 3.10 -10.10
C GLY A 47 5.06 3.38 -8.64
N LYS A 48 4.51 4.43 -8.01
CA LYS A 48 4.80 4.77 -6.61
C LYS A 48 4.14 3.76 -5.67
N GLY A 49 4.91 3.23 -4.72
CA GLY A 49 4.46 2.21 -3.77
C GLY A 49 4.25 0.82 -4.39
N LEU A 50 4.57 0.63 -5.68
CA LEU A 50 4.42 -0.65 -6.36
C LEU A 50 5.40 -1.70 -5.80
N GLN A 51 6.64 -1.29 -5.48
CA GLN A 51 7.65 -2.22 -4.98
C GLN A 51 7.24 -2.84 -3.64
N GLU A 52 6.69 -2.06 -2.71
CA GLU A 52 6.19 -2.55 -1.42
C GLU A 52 5.08 -3.61 -1.59
N VAL A 53 4.19 -3.41 -2.57
CA VAL A 53 3.14 -4.40 -2.89
C VAL A 53 3.74 -5.68 -3.45
N ILE A 54 4.74 -5.57 -4.34
CA ILE A 54 5.44 -6.72 -4.89
C ILE A 54 6.14 -7.50 -3.77
N ASP A 55 6.90 -6.79 -2.92
CA ASP A 55 7.65 -7.39 -1.81
C ASP A 55 6.71 -8.12 -0.83
N PHE A 56 5.57 -7.50 -0.50
CA PHE A 56 4.55 -8.13 0.32
C PHE A 56 4.03 -9.44 -0.31
N ILE A 57 3.72 -9.44 -1.61
CA ILE A 57 3.22 -10.63 -2.31
C ILE A 57 4.31 -11.71 -2.39
N VAL A 58 5.56 -11.33 -2.63
CA VAL A 58 6.70 -12.26 -2.71
C VAL A 58 6.92 -12.92 -1.34
N GLU A 59 6.96 -12.14 -0.27
CA GLU A 59 7.18 -12.62 1.09
C GLU A 59 6.01 -13.49 1.59
N GLN A 60 4.78 -12.98 1.54
CA GLN A 60 3.62 -13.71 2.07
C GLN A 60 3.16 -14.84 1.16
N GLY A 61 3.41 -14.74 -0.15
CA GLY A 61 3.10 -15.77 -1.12
C GLY A 61 4.18 -16.86 -1.23
N GLY A 62 5.33 -16.71 -0.57
CA GLY A 62 6.45 -17.64 -0.67
C GLY A 62 7.02 -17.75 -2.08
N LEU A 63 6.94 -16.67 -2.87
CA LEU A 63 7.35 -16.66 -4.27
C LEU A 63 8.83 -16.27 -4.38
N GLN A 64 9.49 -16.68 -5.47
CA GLN A 64 10.80 -16.15 -5.84
C GLN A 64 10.61 -14.97 -6.79
N SER A 65 11.33 -13.87 -6.54
CA SER A 65 11.29 -12.72 -7.45
C SER A 65 11.76 -13.13 -8.84
N ALA A 66 10.91 -12.92 -9.85
CA ALA A 66 11.21 -13.28 -11.23
C ALA A 66 12.27 -12.37 -11.89
N ARG A 67 12.72 -11.31 -11.21
CA ARG A 67 13.82 -10.46 -11.71
C ARG A 67 15.16 -11.10 -11.34
N PRO A 68 16.05 -11.35 -12.31
CA PRO A 68 17.42 -11.69 -11.99
C PRO A 68 18.03 -10.55 -11.17
N ALA A 69 18.79 -10.89 -10.13
CA ALA A 69 19.66 -9.93 -9.47
C ALA A 69 20.58 -9.32 -10.56
N ALA A 70 20.47 -8.01 -10.73
CA ALA A 70 21.34 -7.27 -11.62
C ALA A 70 22.78 -7.25 -11.10
#